data_AF-A0AA86SN29-F1
#
_entry.id   AF-A0AA86SN29-F1
#
_cell.length_a   1.000
_cell.length_b   1.000
_cell.length_c   1.000
_cell.angle_alpha   90.00
_cell.angle_beta   90.00
_cell.angle_gamma   90.00
#
_symmetry.space_group_name_H-M   'P 1'
#
loop_
_entity.id
_entity.type
_entity.pdbx_description
1 polymer ?
#
loop_
_entity_poly.entity_id
_entity_poly.type
_entity_poly.pdbx_seq_one_letter_code
_entity_poly.pdbx_strand_id
1 'polypeptide(L)'
;MGNSSSMLTQYDIEEVQQHCKHAFTQQEIVSLYHRFCQLDRNNCGFISSDEFLSIPEFAVNPLSQSLLRMLDGLNFKEFVAFLSAFSPRATLHHKIQFIFKVYDTDCNGKVTFHDMLRALRDLSGSFMSEQQREEVLTQVLEEAGYAKDSSLVLSDFVKILGNSGLKMEVEIPVD
;
A
#
# COMPACT_ATOMS: atom_id res chain seq x y z
N MET A 1 -3.32 9.84 36.76
CA MET A 1 -4.67 9.37 36.38
C MET A 1 -4.85 9.71 34.91
N GLY A 2 -4.73 8.74 34.01
CA GLY A 2 -4.85 8.98 32.58
C GLY A 2 -5.09 7.65 31.89
N ASN A 3 -6.36 7.31 31.70
CA ASN A 3 -6.75 6.18 30.87
C ASN A 3 -8.06 6.52 30.17
N SER A 4 -8.00 7.54 29.31
CA SER A 4 -9.02 7.74 28.29
C SER A 4 -8.60 6.91 27.08
N SER A 5 -8.66 5.58 27.20
CA SER A 5 -8.65 4.72 26.03
C SER A 5 -9.94 5.04 25.27
N SER A 6 -9.82 5.80 24.19
CA SER A 6 -10.90 6.04 23.25
C SER A 6 -11.34 4.69 22.69
N MET A 7 -12.34 4.05 23.30
CA MET A 7 -12.86 2.80 22.76
C MET A 7 -13.55 3.14 21.43
N LEU A 8 -13.23 2.40 20.36
CA LEU A 8 -14.00 2.45 19.12
C LEU A 8 -15.48 2.23 19.44
N THR A 9 -16.33 3.13 18.98
CA THR A 9 -17.77 2.93 19.08
C THR A 9 -18.23 1.97 17.99
N GLN A 10 -19.41 1.37 18.17
CA GLN A 10 -20.01 0.53 17.13
C GLN A 10 -20.17 1.29 15.81
N TYR A 11 -20.52 2.58 15.89
CA TYR A 11 -20.65 3.47 14.73
C TYR A 11 -19.31 3.61 13.98
N ASP A 12 -18.19 3.80 14.69
CA ASP A 12 -16.87 3.92 14.07
C ASP A 12 -16.47 2.63 13.35
N ILE A 13 -16.77 1.47 13.97
CA ILE A 13 -16.51 0.16 13.38
C ILE A 13 -17.32 0.01 12.09
N GLU A 14 -18.62 0.28 12.13
CA GLU A 14 -19.50 0.18 10.97
C GLU A 14 -19.06 1.14 9.85
N GLU A 15 -18.66 2.36 10.19
CA GLU A 15 -18.19 3.34 9.21
C GLU A 15 -16.90 2.87 8.50
N VAL A 16 -15.92 2.37 9.26
CA VAL A 16 -14.67 1.80 8.73
C VAL A 16 -14.97 0.57 7.88
N GLN A 17 -15.91 -0.27 8.31
CA GLN A 17 -16.29 -1.49 7.61
C GLN A 17 -16.94 -1.17 6.25
N GLN A 18 -17.82 -0.18 6.19
CA GLN A 18 -18.38 0.33 4.94
C GLN A 18 -17.31 0.95 4.04
N HIS A 19 -16.43 1.76 4.62
CA HIS A 19 -15.35 2.43 3.88
C HIS A 19 -14.39 1.41 3.23
N CYS A 20 -14.10 0.31 3.92
CA CYS A 20 -13.24 -0.77 3.43
C CYS A 20 -14.00 -1.85 2.66
N LYS A 21 -15.24 -1.60 2.22
CA LYS A 21 -16.09 -2.55 1.47
C LYS A 21 -16.21 -3.93 2.14
N HIS A 22 -16.29 -3.98 3.46
CA HIS A 22 -16.35 -5.21 4.26
C HIS A 22 -15.15 -6.14 4.08
N ALA A 23 -13.98 -5.59 3.71
CA ALA A 23 -12.73 -6.34 3.63
C ALA A 23 -12.29 -6.94 4.98
N PHE A 24 -12.80 -6.39 6.08
CA PHE A 24 -12.51 -6.80 7.45
C PHE A 24 -13.79 -7.03 8.26
N THR A 25 -13.72 -7.99 9.18
CA THR A 25 -14.71 -8.22 10.22
C THR A 25 -14.57 -7.19 11.35
N GLN A 26 -15.59 -7.10 12.20
CA GLN A 26 -15.55 -6.21 13.36
C GLN A 26 -14.40 -6.56 14.32
N GLN A 27 -14.13 -7.85 14.52
CA GLN A 27 -13.01 -8.31 15.35
C GLN A 27 -11.64 -7.93 14.76
N GLU A 28 -11.47 -8.06 13.44
CA GLU A 28 -10.25 -7.61 12.76
C GLU A 28 -10.08 -6.09 12.87
N ILE A 29 -11.14 -5.30 12.73
CA ILE A 29 -11.09 -3.83 12.90
C ILE A 29 -10.66 -3.46 14.32
N VAL A 30 -11.21 -4.14 15.34
CA VAL A 30 -10.82 -3.92 16.74
C VAL A 30 -9.35 -4.31 16.98
N SER A 31 -8.89 -5.44 16.44
CA SER A 31 -7.48 -5.85 16.51
C SER A 31 -6.55 -4.84 15.83
N LEU A 32 -6.93 -4.36 14.62
CA LEU A 32 -6.20 -3.31 13.91
C LEU A 32 -6.15 -2.00 14.70
N TYR A 33 -7.22 -1.65 15.42
CA TYR A 33 -7.24 -0.45 16.26
C TYR A 33 -6.30 -0.56 17.45
N HIS A 34 -6.29 -1.71 18.13
CA HIS A 34 -5.31 -1.97 19.18
C HIS A 34 -3.89 -1.86 18.65
N ARG A 35 -3.62 -2.39 17.46
CA ARG A 35 -2.32 -2.26 16.80
C ARG A 35 -2.01 -0.80 16.44
N PHE A 36 -2.99 -0.05 15.93
CA PHE A 36 -2.86 1.37 15.61
C PHE A 36 -2.48 2.18 16.86
N CYS A 37 -3.15 1.97 18.00
CA CYS A 37 -2.82 2.64 19.26
C CYS A 37 -1.44 2.25 19.81
N GLN A 38 -0.95 1.03 19.54
CA GLN A 38 0.41 0.63 19.90
C GLN A 38 1.47 1.33 19.03
N LEU A 39 1.12 1.67 17.79
CA LEU A 39 2.00 2.34 16.84
C LEU A 39 2.00 3.87 17.01
N ASP A 40 0.84 4.47 17.32
CA ASP A 40 0.68 5.91 17.62
C ASP A 40 1.20 6.22 19.04
N ARG A 41 2.53 6.24 19.18
CA ARG A 41 3.23 6.49 20.45
C ARG A 41 2.96 7.89 20.97
N ASN A 42 2.70 8.82 20.07
CA ASN A 42 2.44 10.22 20.39
C ASN A 42 0.96 10.49 20.75
N ASN A 43 0.07 9.51 20.60
CA ASN A 43 -1.38 9.65 20.76
C ASN A 43 -1.94 10.85 19.98
N CYS A 44 -1.40 11.10 18.79
CA CYS A 44 -1.82 12.20 17.94
C CYS A 44 -3.01 11.83 17.05
N GLY A 45 -3.40 10.55 17.00
CA GLY A 45 -4.47 10.03 16.14
C GLY A 45 -4.01 9.73 14.71
N PHE A 46 -2.70 9.80 14.45
CA PHE A 46 -2.08 9.56 13.15
C PHE A 46 -0.79 8.79 13.32
N ILE A 47 -0.46 7.91 12.36
CA ILE A 47 0.83 7.22 12.32
C ILE A 47 1.80 8.05 11.50
N SER A 48 2.91 8.43 12.12
CA SER A 48 4.04 9.07 11.44
C SER A 48 4.92 8.06 10.71
N SER A 49 5.70 8.55 9.74
CA SER A 49 6.67 7.73 9.02
C SER A 49 7.67 6.99 9.94
N ASP A 50 8.15 7.64 11.01
CA ASP A 50 9.04 7.03 12.01
C ASP A 50 8.36 5.90 12.81
N GLU A 51 7.09 6.07 13.17
CA GLU A 51 6.32 5.04 13.89
C GLU A 51 6.07 3.81 13.00
N PHE A 52 5.82 4.02 11.71
CA PHE A 52 5.69 2.92 10.76
C PHE A 52 7.01 2.17 10.53
N LEU A 53 8.13 2.90 10.42
CA LEU A 53 9.47 2.31 10.34
C LEU A 53 9.90 1.58 11.61
N SER A 54 9.24 1.82 12.74
CA SER A 54 9.48 1.06 13.96
C SER A 54 9.03 -0.40 13.86
N ILE A 55 8.22 -0.75 12.85
CA ILE A 55 7.83 -2.12 12.54
C ILE A 55 8.95 -2.78 11.72
N PRO A 56 9.68 -3.77 12.29
CA PRO A 56 10.83 -4.38 11.64
C PRO A 56 10.54 -4.93 10.24
N GLU A 57 9.35 -5.52 10.06
CA GLU A 57 8.90 -6.12 8.82
C GLU A 57 8.72 -5.08 7.70
N PHE A 58 8.35 -3.85 8.03
CA PHE A 58 8.27 -2.76 7.07
C PHE A 58 9.62 -2.08 6.86
N ALA A 59 10.48 -1.98 7.89
CA ALA A 59 11.81 -1.38 7.76
C ALA A 59 12.71 -2.11 6.73
N VAL A 60 12.54 -3.43 6.58
CA VAL A 60 13.30 -4.25 5.62
C VAL A 60 12.65 -4.35 4.24
N ASN A 61 11.43 -3.81 4.06
CA ASN A 61 10.73 -3.87 2.79
C ASN A 61 11.36 -2.88 1.79
N PRO A 62 11.82 -3.31 0.60
CA PRO A 62 12.39 -2.41 -0.41
C PRO A 62 11.40 -1.32 -0.88
N LEU A 63 10.09 -1.58 -0.79
CA LEU A 63 9.05 -0.61 -1.11
C LEU A 63 8.65 0.26 0.08
N SER A 64 9.26 0.07 1.25
CA SER A 64 8.95 0.83 2.47
C SER A 64 8.93 2.33 2.25
N GLN A 65 9.90 2.89 1.54
CA GLN A 65 9.97 4.32 1.24
C GLN A 65 8.80 4.80 0.37
N SER A 66 8.34 3.98 -0.57
CA SER A 66 7.18 4.30 -1.40
C SER A 66 5.87 4.15 -0.62
N LEU A 67 5.77 3.14 0.25
CA LEU A 67 4.62 2.96 1.14
C LEU A 67 4.55 4.06 2.21
N LEU A 68 5.68 4.48 2.79
CA LEU A 68 5.76 5.55 3.78
C LEU A 68 5.22 6.87 3.26
N ARG A 69 5.53 7.22 2.00
CA ARG A 69 4.95 8.42 1.38
C ARG A 69 3.43 8.38 1.28
N MET A 70 2.84 7.19 1.13
CA MET A 70 1.39 7.02 1.15
C MET A 70 0.82 6.97 2.58
N LEU A 71 1.64 6.59 3.55
CA LEU A 71 1.24 6.35 4.94
C LEU A 71 1.47 7.55 5.86
N ASP A 72 2.15 8.58 5.40
CA ASP A 72 2.51 9.74 6.22
C ASP A 72 1.27 10.52 6.65
N GLY A 73 0.98 10.52 7.95
CA GLY A 73 -0.16 11.23 8.52
C GLY A 73 -1.50 10.53 8.29
N LEU A 74 -1.54 9.20 8.14
CA LEU A 74 -2.81 8.48 8.06
C LEU A 74 -3.50 8.37 9.42
N ASN A 75 -4.79 8.71 9.41
CA ASN A 75 -5.67 8.40 10.52
C ASN A 75 -6.06 6.90 10.52
N PHE A 76 -6.73 6.45 11.58
CA PHE A 76 -7.14 5.05 11.71
C PHE A 76 -7.96 4.54 10.51
N LYS A 77 -8.91 5.35 10.00
CA LYS A 77 -9.76 4.96 8.87
C LYS A 77 -8.95 4.74 7.60
N GLU A 78 -8.02 5.66 7.30
CA GLU A 78 -7.13 5.54 6.15
C GLU A 78 -6.13 4.40 6.32
N PHE A 79 -5.65 4.13 7.55
CA PHE A 79 -4.79 2.98 7.83
C PHE A 79 -5.50 1.65 7.55
N VAL A 80 -6.75 1.49 7.99
CA VAL A 80 -7.54 0.29 7.66
C VAL A 80 -7.87 0.24 6.16
N ALA A 81 -8.18 1.38 5.53
CA ALA A 81 -8.40 1.45 4.09
C ALA A 81 -7.16 1.03 3.29
N PHE A 82 -5.97 1.42 3.73
CA PHE A 82 -4.70 1.00 3.16
C PHE A 82 -4.52 -0.53 3.28
N LEU A 83 -4.76 -1.09 4.47
CA LEU A 83 -4.64 -2.52 4.70
C LEU A 83 -5.69 -3.33 3.92
N SER A 84 -6.82 -2.73 3.55
CA SER A 84 -7.89 -3.41 2.81
C SER A 84 -7.42 -4.04 1.49
N ALA A 85 -6.38 -3.48 0.87
CA ALA A 85 -5.78 -4.07 -0.34
C ALA A 85 -5.09 -5.42 -0.11
N PHE A 86 -4.62 -5.66 1.11
CA PHE A 86 -3.95 -6.90 1.52
C PHE A 86 -4.93 -7.94 2.09
N SER A 87 -6.22 -7.61 2.23
CA SER A 87 -7.22 -8.57 2.67
C SER A 87 -7.40 -9.69 1.62
N PRO A 88 -7.56 -10.96 2.03
CA PRO A 88 -7.95 -12.04 1.13
C PRO A 88 -9.32 -11.79 0.48
N ARG A 89 -10.17 -10.94 1.08
CA ARG A 89 -11.48 -10.54 0.55
C ARG A 89 -11.39 -9.42 -0.49
N ALA A 90 -10.22 -8.84 -0.71
CA ALA A 90 -10.05 -7.76 -1.67
C ALA A 90 -10.11 -8.29 -3.11
N THR A 91 -10.90 -7.62 -3.95
CA THR A 91 -10.96 -7.94 -5.38
C THR A 91 -9.62 -7.69 -6.06
N LEU A 92 -9.31 -8.46 -7.11
CA LEU A 92 -8.10 -8.24 -7.92
C LEU A 92 -8.00 -6.79 -8.43
N HIS A 93 -9.12 -6.19 -8.83
CA HIS A 93 -9.15 -4.78 -9.26
C HIS A 93 -8.72 -3.82 -8.15
N HIS A 94 -9.16 -4.04 -6.91
CA HIS A 94 -8.75 -3.23 -5.76
C HIS A 94 -7.25 -3.38 -5.46
N LYS A 95 -6.72 -4.61 -5.58
CA LYS A 95 -5.29 -4.92 -5.46
C LYS A 95 -4.47 -4.19 -6.51
N ILE A 96 -4.92 -4.23 -7.77
CA ILE A 96 -4.26 -3.53 -8.88
C ILE A 96 -4.32 -2.00 -8.70
N GLN A 97 -5.46 -1.47 -8.25
CA GLN A 97 -5.60 -0.05 -7.95
C GLN A 97 -4.67 0.40 -6.81
N PHE A 98 -4.49 -0.45 -5.80
CA PHE A 98 -3.52 -0.19 -4.74
C PHE A 98 -2.09 -0.16 -5.27
N ILE A 99 -1.69 -1.18 -6.04
CA ILE A 99 -0.38 -1.20 -6.70
C ILE A 99 -0.19 0.07 -7.50
N PHE A 100 -1.15 0.43 -8.35
CA PHE A 100 -1.08 1.65 -9.16
C PHE A 100 -0.76 2.90 -8.31
N LYS A 101 -1.44 3.08 -7.17
CA LYS A 101 -1.18 4.19 -6.25
C LYS A 101 0.23 4.17 -5.63
N VAL A 102 0.82 2.99 -5.42
CA VAL A 102 2.20 2.87 -4.92
C VAL A 102 3.20 3.39 -5.96
N TYR A 103 2.91 3.22 -7.26
CA TYR A 103 3.76 3.71 -8.34
C TYR A 103 3.46 5.18 -8.70
N ASP A 104 2.19 5.61 -8.71
CA ASP A 104 1.73 6.98 -9.01
C ASP A 104 1.96 7.93 -7.81
N THR A 105 3.24 8.28 -7.58
CA THR A 105 3.64 9.02 -6.37
C THR A 105 3.11 10.46 -6.36
N ASP A 106 2.91 11.08 -7.53
CA ASP A 106 2.37 12.44 -7.66
C ASP A 106 0.84 12.48 -7.83
N CYS A 107 0.18 11.31 -7.76
CA CYS A 107 -1.27 11.15 -7.85
C CYS A 107 -1.87 11.80 -9.11
N ASN A 108 -1.10 11.85 -10.20
CA ASN A 108 -1.54 12.46 -11.45
C ASN A 108 -2.40 11.49 -12.31
N GLY A 109 -2.57 10.25 -11.84
CA GLY A 109 -3.33 9.20 -12.53
C GLY A 109 -2.56 8.51 -13.64
N LYS A 110 -1.24 8.68 -13.71
CA LYS A 110 -0.35 8.12 -14.72
C LYS A 110 0.98 7.70 -14.11
N VAL A 111 1.40 6.48 -14.38
CA VAL A 111 2.73 6.01 -14.02
C VAL A 111 3.67 6.21 -15.20
N THR A 112 4.67 7.08 -15.04
CA THR A 112 5.65 7.36 -16.09
C THR A 112 6.79 6.33 -16.10
N PHE A 113 7.58 6.32 -17.18
CA PHE A 113 8.82 5.54 -17.24
C PHE A 113 9.74 5.83 -16.04
N HIS A 114 9.83 7.09 -15.63
CA HIS A 114 10.65 7.49 -14.48
C HIS A 114 10.14 6.90 -13.16
N ASP A 115 8.83 6.81 -12.97
CA ASP A 115 8.22 6.23 -11.76
C ASP A 115 8.46 4.72 -11.69
N MET A 116 8.32 4.02 -12.81
CA MET A 116 8.66 2.59 -12.92
C MET A 116 10.14 2.34 -12.67
N LEU A 117 11.02 3.19 -13.23
CA LEU A 117 12.47 3.07 -13.05
C LEU A 117 12.87 3.31 -11.60
N ARG A 118 12.25 4.28 -10.92
CA ARG A 118 12.42 4.54 -9.49
C ARG A 118 12.02 3.32 -8.66
N ALA A 119 10.84 2.76 -8.89
CA ALA A 119 10.38 1.57 -8.18
C ALA A 119 11.29 0.35 -8.46
N LEU A 120 11.74 0.18 -9.70
CA LEU A 120 12.70 -0.88 -10.06
C LEU A 120 14.04 -0.70 -9.35
N ARG A 121 14.51 0.53 -9.18
CA ARG A 121 15.71 0.85 -8.40
C ARG A 121 15.54 0.49 -6.92
N ASP A 122 14.40 0.83 -6.34
CA ASP A 122 14.10 0.53 -4.93
C ASP A 122 14.06 -0.99 -4.70
N LEU A 123 13.55 -1.77 -5.67
CA LEU A 123 13.50 -3.24 -5.63
C LEU A 123 14.85 -3.92 -5.91
N SER A 124 15.63 -3.42 -6.88
CA SER A 124 16.89 -4.05 -7.31
C SER A 124 18.10 -3.61 -6.50
N GLY A 125 18.02 -2.54 -5.72
CA GLY A 125 19.12 -2.05 -4.88
C GLY A 125 20.43 -1.91 -5.66
N SER A 126 21.58 -2.22 -5.04
CA SER A 126 22.89 -2.14 -5.71
C SER A 126 23.18 -3.29 -6.70
N PHE A 127 22.26 -4.24 -6.90
CA PHE A 127 22.50 -5.43 -7.74
C PHE A 127 22.44 -5.14 -9.25
N MET A 128 21.90 -3.99 -9.66
CA MET A 128 21.75 -3.59 -11.06
C MET A 128 22.21 -2.14 -11.28
N SER A 129 22.92 -1.88 -12.38
CA SER A 129 23.27 -0.50 -12.77
C SER A 129 22.05 0.26 -13.30
N GLU A 130 22.09 1.60 -13.31
CA GLU A 130 20.98 2.39 -13.88
C GLU A 130 20.74 2.06 -15.35
N GLN A 131 21.79 1.87 -16.13
CA GLN A 131 21.68 1.49 -17.54
C GLN A 131 20.98 0.13 -17.72
N GLN A 132 21.33 -0.87 -16.91
CA GLN A 132 20.68 -2.18 -16.95
C GLN A 132 19.20 -2.10 -16.56
N ARG A 133 18.86 -1.25 -15.58
CA ARG A 133 17.45 -1.02 -15.20
C ARG A 133 16.66 -0.39 -16.33
N GLU A 134 17.24 0.59 -17.03
CA GLU A 134 16.60 1.21 -18.19
C GLU A 134 16.39 0.22 -19.33
N GLU A 135 17.39 -0.62 -19.63
CA GLU A 135 17.31 -1.65 -20.68
C GLU A 135 16.22 -2.68 -20.35
N VAL A 136 16.22 -3.22 -19.12
CA VAL A 136 15.21 -4.19 -18.68
C VAL A 136 13.81 -3.58 -18.69
N LEU A 137 13.65 -2.36 -18.17
CA LEU A 137 12.34 -1.70 -18.16
C LEU A 137 11.84 -1.40 -19.57
N THR A 138 12.73 -0.97 -20.47
CA THR A 138 12.39 -0.73 -21.88
C THR A 138 11.91 -2.02 -22.54
N GLN A 139 12.66 -3.12 -22.36
CA GLN A 139 12.30 -4.43 -22.91
C GLN A 139 10.93 -4.90 -22.40
N VAL A 140 10.69 -4.80 -21.09
CA VAL A 140 9.40 -5.22 -20.49
C VAL A 140 8.23 -4.39 -21.03
N LEU A 141 8.42 -3.09 -21.25
CA LEU A 141 7.38 -2.23 -21.83
C LEU A 141 7.11 -2.59 -23.28
N GLU A 142 8.15 -2.80 -24.09
CA GLU A 142 8.02 -3.20 -25.49
C GLU A 142 7.35 -4.57 -25.63
N GLU A 143 7.71 -5.55 -24.78
CA GLU A 143 7.06 -6.87 -24.72
C GLU A 143 5.58 -6.77 -24.34
N ALA A 144 5.22 -5.80 -23.49
CA ALA A 144 3.84 -5.50 -23.13
C ALA A 144 3.10 -4.65 -24.19
N GLY A 145 3.77 -4.24 -25.28
CA GLY A 145 3.19 -3.48 -26.39
C GLY A 145 3.18 -1.96 -26.18
N TYR A 146 3.99 -1.44 -25.25
CA TYR A 146 4.12 -0.01 -24.96
C TYR A 146 5.46 0.53 -25.47
N ALA A 147 5.49 1.78 -25.91
CA ALA A 147 6.75 2.47 -26.24
C ALA A 147 7.49 2.89 -24.95
N LYS A 148 8.82 3.04 -25.02
CA LYS A 148 9.69 3.41 -23.88
C LYS A 148 9.17 4.62 -23.08
N ASP A 149 8.70 5.67 -23.76
CA ASP A 149 8.25 6.92 -23.11
C ASP A 149 6.73 6.94 -22.85
N SER A 150 6.07 5.79 -22.89
CA SER A 150 4.64 5.71 -22.59
C SER A 150 4.38 5.94 -21.11
N SER A 151 3.27 6.60 -20.82
CA SER A 151 2.70 6.63 -19.47
C SER A 151 1.59 5.60 -19.38
N LEU A 152 1.60 4.81 -18.31
CA LEU A 152 0.61 3.77 -18.07
C LEU A 152 -0.50 4.33 -17.19
N VAL A 153 -1.75 4.07 -17.56
CA VAL A 153 -2.92 4.39 -16.73
C VAL A 153 -3.42 3.14 -16.01
N LEU A 154 -4.35 3.32 -15.06
CA LEU A 154 -4.95 2.21 -14.30
C LEU A 154 -5.48 1.09 -15.22
N SER A 155 -6.09 1.44 -16.35
CA SER A 155 -6.59 0.47 -17.34
C SER A 155 -5.50 -0.43 -17.91
N ASP A 156 -4.27 0.08 -18.04
CA ASP A 156 -3.12 -0.69 -18.54
C ASP A 156 -2.64 -1.65 -17.46
N PHE A 157 -2.55 -1.20 -16.20
CA PHE A 157 -2.24 -2.06 -15.06
C PHE A 157 -3.26 -3.20 -14.91
N VAL A 158 -4.55 -2.93 -15.13
CA VAL A 158 -5.59 -3.98 -15.11
C VAL A 158 -5.39 -5.01 -16.22
N LYS A 159 -4.97 -4.58 -17.42
CA LYS A 159 -4.67 -5.51 -18.52
C LYS A 159 -3.42 -6.35 -18.24
N ILE A 160 -2.36 -5.72 -17.73
CA ILE A 160 -1.06 -6.36 -17.48
C ILE A 160 -1.15 -7.33 -16.30
N LEU A 161 -1.73 -6.88 -15.18
CA LEU A 161 -1.82 -7.66 -13.93
C LEU A 161 -3.10 -8.49 -13.82
N GLY A 162 -4.08 -8.31 -14.70
CA GLY A 162 -5.34 -9.05 -14.68
C GLY A 162 -5.15 -10.57 -14.78
N ASN A 163 -4.08 -11.01 -15.42
CA ASN A 163 -3.76 -12.43 -15.61
C ASN A 163 -2.56 -12.91 -14.76
N SER A 164 -1.97 -12.05 -13.92
CA SER A 164 -0.66 -12.33 -13.31
C SER A 164 -0.68 -13.22 -12.05
N GLY A 165 -1.82 -13.83 -11.70
CA GLY A 165 -1.91 -14.66 -10.49
C GLY A 165 -1.53 -13.91 -9.21
N LEU A 166 -1.69 -12.58 -9.21
CA LEU A 166 -1.25 -11.67 -8.16
C LEU A 166 -1.84 -12.06 -6.80
N LYS A 167 -0.97 -12.40 -5.83
CA LYS A 167 -1.33 -12.64 -4.44
C LYS A 167 -0.73 -11.56 -3.55
N MET A 168 -1.58 -10.67 -3.05
CA MET A 168 -1.26 -9.74 -1.97
C MET A 168 -2.23 -10.04 -0.84
N GLU A 169 -1.85 -10.97 0.04
CA GLU A 169 -2.72 -11.48 1.11
C GLU A 169 -1.93 -11.45 2.42
N VAL A 170 -2.50 -10.78 3.42
CA VAL A 170 -1.99 -10.71 4.79
C VAL A 170 -3.13 -11.07 5.72
N GLU A 171 -2.93 -12.07 6.56
CA GLU A 171 -3.90 -12.45 7.59
C GLU A 171 -3.72 -11.56 8.83
N ILE A 172 -4.84 -11.10 9.39
CA ILE A 172 -4.84 -10.34 10.63
C ILE A 172 -5.09 -11.32 11.77
N PRO A 173 -4.14 -11.48 12.69
CA PRO A 173 -4.40 -12.27 13.88
C PRO A 173 -5.50 -11.59 14.71
N VAL A 174 -6.55 -12.36 15.00
CA VAL A 174 -7.59 -12.03 15.98
C VAL A 174 -7.36 -12.95 17.18
N ASP A 175 -6.90 -12.37 18.28
CA ASP A 175 -6.77 -13.05 19.58
C ASP A 175 -8.02 -12.75 20.43
#